data_AF-A0A8S3JIR4-F1
#
_entry.id   AF-A0A8S3JIR4-F1
#
_cell.length_a   1.000
_cell.length_b   1.000
_cell.length_c   1.000
_cell.angle_alpha   90.00
_cell.angle_beta   90.00
_cell.angle_gamma   90.00
#
_symmetry.space_group_name_H-M   'P 1'
#
loop_
_entity.id
_entity.type
_entity.pdbx_description
1 polymer ?
#
loop_
_entity_poly.entity_id
_entity_poly.type
_entity_poly.pdbx_seq_one_letter_code
_entity_poly.pdbx_strand_id
1 'polypeptide(L)'
;MGCHQPTVRDFYSSSKTTPIPSKLKLRVTQACTEFCAVDGRAFDVITDDGFQNLAKVLFDAGRSLYKSSIEIKELLPHSTTVSRNVTRLYKEYKLHLVNICEQLNSFCLVVDQWKESYT
;
A
#
# COMPACT_ATOMS: atom_id res chain seq x y z
N MET A 1 24.02 35.81 24.12
CA MET A 1 23.77 34.35 24.04
C MET A 1 22.52 34.06 24.84
N GLY A 2 21.37 33.89 24.20
CA GLY A 2 20.12 33.58 24.90
C GLY A 2 19.89 32.08 24.88
N CYS A 3 19.90 31.44 26.06
CA CYS A 3 19.51 30.05 26.22
C CYS A 3 17.99 29.94 26.02
N HIS A 4 17.58 29.20 24.98
CA HIS A 4 16.17 28.92 24.74
C HIS A 4 15.70 27.89 25.77
N GLN A 5 14.86 28.31 26.71
CA GLN A 5 14.33 27.43 27.75
C GLN A 5 13.10 26.70 27.17
N PRO A 6 13.13 25.36 27.04
CA PRO A 6 12.01 24.63 26.45
C PRO A 6 10.77 24.77 27.35
N THR A 7 9.64 25.11 26.72
CA THR A 7 8.37 25.34 27.43
C THR A 7 7.61 24.02 27.57
N VAL A 8 6.76 23.92 28.59
CA VAL A 8 5.94 22.72 28.85
C VAL A 8 5.09 22.32 27.62
N ARG A 9 4.73 23.28 26.75
CA ARG A 9 4.02 23.02 25.48
C ARG A 9 4.83 22.15 24.50
N ASP A 10 6.16 22.20 24.54
CA ASP A 10 7.06 21.39 23.69
C ASP A 10 7.00 19.89 24.03
N PHE A 11 6.46 19.54 25.20
CA PHE A 11 6.24 18.17 25.67
C PHE A 11 4.84 17.63 25.34
N TYR A 12 3.85 18.50 25.07
CA TYR A 12 2.46 18.11 24.76
C TYR A 12 2.13 18.07 23.27
N SER A 13 3.09 18.37 22.37
CA SER A 13 2.94 18.15 20.93
C SER A 13 2.90 16.65 20.62
N SER A 14 1.69 16.07 20.64
CA SER A 14 1.39 14.64 20.44
C SER A 14 1.64 14.07 19.03
N SER A 15 2.44 14.75 18.19
CA SER A 15 2.89 14.20 16.92
C SER A 15 4.28 14.71 16.54
N LYS A 16 5.31 14.32 17.29
CA LYS A 16 6.70 14.40 16.77
C LYS A 16 6.89 13.29 15.74
N THR A 17 6.36 13.49 14.53
CA THR A 17 6.80 12.71 13.38
C THR A 17 8.26 13.06 13.12
N THR A 18 9.14 12.06 13.23
CA THR A 18 10.56 12.26 12.93
C THR A 18 10.70 12.81 11.51
N PRO A 19 11.31 13.98 11.31
CA PRO A 19 11.42 14.56 9.99
C PRO A 19 12.25 13.62 9.10
N ILE A 20 11.65 13.20 7.98
CA ILE A 20 12.33 12.35 7.00
C ILE A 20 13.44 13.18 6.35
N PRO A 21 14.71 12.72 6.33
CA PRO A 21 15.80 13.44 5.68
C PRO A 21 15.46 13.75 4.20
N SER A 22 15.73 14.99 3.77
CA SER A 22 15.41 15.45 2.41
C SER A 22 16.01 14.55 1.32
N LYS A 23 17.26 14.11 1.51
CA LYS A 23 17.95 13.18 0.61
C LYS A 23 17.23 11.82 0.50
N LEU A 24 16.68 11.31 1.61
CA LEU A 24 15.92 10.06 1.59
C LEU A 24 14.59 10.24 0.86
N LYS A 25 13.88 11.33 1.12
CA LYS A 25 12.63 11.66 0.42
C LYS A 25 12.85 11.76 -1.09
N LEU A 26 13.92 12.43 -1.52
CA LEU A 26 14.28 12.54 -2.94
C LEU A 26 14.50 11.16 -3.58
N ARG A 27 15.23 10.26 -2.91
CA ARG A 27 15.46 8.90 -3.41
C ARG A 27 14.17 8.10 -3.57
N VAL A 28 13.25 8.22 -2.61
CA VAL A 28 11.93 7.57 -2.69
C VAL A 28 11.13 8.13 -3.86
N THR A 29 11.12 9.45 -4.04
CA THR A 29 10.45 10.10 -5.18
C THR A 29 11.01 9.58 -6.51
N GLN A 30 12.33 9.46 -6.64
CA GLN A 30 12.96 8.91 -7.85
C GLN A 30 12.53 7.47 -8.11
N ALA A 31 12.57 6.61 -7.08
CA ALA A 31 12.14 5.21 -7.21
C ALA A 31 10.66 5.08 -7.61
N CYS A 32 9.76 5.91 -7.04
CA CYS A 32 8.36 5.94 -7.47
C CYS A 32 8.19 6.40 -8.91
N THR A 33 9.00 7.37 -9.35
CA THR A 33 8.98 7.88 -10.73
C THR A 33 9.43 6.80 -11.71
N GLU A 34 10.53 6.11 -11.40
CA GLU A 34 11.04 4.98 -12.19
C GLU A 34 10.03 3.83 -12.26
N PHE A 35 9.41 3.47 -11.13
CA PHE A 35 8.35 2.47 -11.09
C PHE A 35 7.21 2.79 -12.07
N CYS A 36 6.72 4.03 -12.06
CA CYS A 36 5.64 4.43 -12.98
C CYS A 36 6.10 4.44 -14.44
N ALA A 37 7.31 4.93 -14.71
CA ALA A 37 7.85 5.06 -16.06
C ALA A 37 8.21 3.73 -16.71
N VAL A 38 8.81 2.80 -15.94
CA VAL A 38 9.28 1.50 -16.46
C VAL A 38 8.14 0.49 -16.53
N ASP A 39 7.27 0.43 -15.51
CA ASP A 39 6.20 -0.58 -15.43
C ASP A 39 4.87 -0.08 -16.02
N GLY A 40 4.84 1.14 -16.58
CA GLY A 40 3.66 1.73 -17.20
C GLY A 40 2.49 1.91 -16.24
N ARG A 41 2.75 2.22 -14.97
CA ARG A 41 1.73 2.41 -13.94
C ARG A 41 1.23 3.84 -13.91
N ALA A 42 -0.06 4.00 -13.61
CA ALA A 42 -0.66 5.30 -13.38
C ALA A 42 -0.03 5.97 -12.16
N PHE A 43 0.08 7.30 -12.16
CA PHE A 43 0.81 8.05 -11.13
C PHE A 43 0.11 8.05 -9.76
N ASP A 44 -1.21 7.91 -9.77
CA ASP A 44 -2.07 7.84 -8.59
C ASP A 44 -1.92 6.53 -7.81
N VAL A 45 -1.37 5.47 -8.42
CA VAL A 45 -1.13 4.18 -7.75
C VAL A 45 -0.33 4.32 -6.45
N ILE A 46 0.56 5.32 -6.36
CA ILE A 46 1.38 5.56 -5.15
C ILE A 46 0.55 6.11 -3.99
N THR A 47 -0.62 6.67 -4.28
CA THR A 47 -1.55 7.23 -3.30
C THR A 47 -2.60 6.22 -2.86
N ASP A 48 -2.80 5.14 -3.61
CA ASP A 48 -3.77 4.11 -3.28
C ASP A 48 -3.42 3.36 -1.98
N ASP A 49 -4.44 3.07 -1.19
CA ASP A 49 -4.31 2.36 0.09
C ASP A 49 -3.62 1.00 -0.07
N GLY A 50 -3.88 0.30 -1.19
CA GLY A 50 -3.26 -0.99 -1.48
C GLY A 50 -1.73 -0.89 -1.58
N PHE A 51 -1.23 0.11 -2.30
CA PHE A 51 0.21 0.34 -2.44
C PHE A 51 0.83 0.84 -1.14
N GLN A 52 0.18 1.78 -0.44
CA GLN A 52 0.70 2.30 0.84
C GLN A 52 0.80 1.20 1.89
N ASN A 53 -0.21 0.32 1.98
CA ASN A 53 -0.19 -0.81 2.89
C ASN A 53 0.93 -1.81 2.55
N LEU A 54 1.15 -2.10 1.26
CA LEU A 54 2.27 -2.92 0.82
C LEU A 54 3.62 -2.29 1.20
N ALA A 55 3.81 -1.00 0.91
CA ALA A 55 5.04 -0.28 1.21
C ALA A 55 5.36 -0.29 2.71
N LYS A 56 4.33 -0.14 3.56
CA LYS A 56 4.45 -0.26 5.02
C LYS A 56 4.96 -1.64 5.44
N VAL A 57 4.37 -2.72 4.91
CA VAL A 57 4.79 -4.10 5.20
C VAL A 57 6.24 -4.33 4.75
N LEU A 58 6.63 -3.85 3.58
CA LEU A 58 8.01 -3.97 3.08
C LEU A 58 9.00 -3.20 3.96
N PHE A 59 8.63 -2.01 4.42
CA PHE A 59 9.46 -1.22 5.34
C PHE A 59 9.62 -1.91 6.69
N ASP A 60 8.54 -2.47 7.24
CA ASP A 60 8.56 -3.24 8.48
C ASP A 60 9.38 -4.54 8.36
N ALA A 61 9.30 -5.23 7.23
CA ALA A 61 10.14 -6.38 6.92
C ALA A 61 11.62 -5.99 6.87
N GLY A 62 11.95 -4.89 6.17
CA GLY A 62 13.30 -4.34 6.10
C GLY A 62 13.86 -3.97 7.48
N ARG A 63 13.04 -3.34 8.33
CA ARG A 63 13.40 -3.04 9.72
C ARG A 63 13.66 -4.31 10.53
N SER A 64 12.85 -5.35 10.36
CA SER A 64 12.98 -6.61 11.08
C SER A 64 14.23 -7.39 10.67
N LEU A 65 14.70 -7.19 9.45
CA LEU A 65 15.77 -7.98 8.83
C LEU A 65 17.06 -7.18 8.61
N TYR A 66 17.21 -6.02 9.27
CA TYR A 66 18.27 -5.03 9.02
C TYR A 66 19.72 -5.55 9.14
N LYS A 67 19.94 -6.71 9.76
CA LYS A 67 21.26 -7.35 9.90
C LYS A 67 21.59 -8.36 8.81
N SER A 68 20.64 -8.68 7.94
CA SER A 68 20.79 -9.68 6.90
C SER A 68 20.82 -8.99 5.53
N SER A 69 21.76 -9.39 4.69
CA SER A 69 21.67 -9.05 3.27
C SER A 69 20.55 -9.88 2.67
N ILE A 70 19.46 -9.22 2.26
CA ILE A 70 18.32 -9.88 1.63
C ILE A 70 18.25 -9.44 0.18
N GLU A 71 18.15 -10.42 -0.70
CA GLU A 71 17.77 -10.17 -2.08
C GLU A 71 16.26 -9.95 -2.16
N ILE A 72 15.85 -8.81 -2.73
CA ILE A 72 14.42 -8.45 -2.88
C ILE A 72 13.64 -9.54 -3.63
N LYS A 73 14.28 -10.26 -4.55
CA LYS A 73 13.68 -11.38 -5.30
C LYS A 73 13.23 -12.53 -4.42
N GLU A 74 13.91 -12.77 -3.29
CA GLU A 74 13.55 -13.80 -2.32
C GLU A 74 12.42 -13.34 -1.39
N LEU A 75 12.30 -12.03 -1.17
CA LEU A 75 11.22 -11.45 -0.35
C LEU A 75 9.90 -11.38 -1.12
N LEU A 76 9.94 -11.00 -2.39
CA LEU A 76 8.74 -10.81 -3.20
C LEU A 76 8.20 -12.14 -3.73
N PRO A 77 6.90 -12.43 -3.57
CA PRO A 77 6.32 -13.67 -4.08
C PRO A 77 6.27 -13.66 -5.62
N HIS A 78 6.41 -14.85 -6.21
CA HIS A 78 6.17 -15.03 -7.64
C HIS A 78 4.71 -14.68 -8.01
N SER A 79 4.49 -14.20 -9.25
CA SER A 79 3.18 -13.76 -9.74
C SER A 79 2.09 -14.83 -9.61
N THR A 80 2.44 -16.10 -9.82
CA THR A 80 1.53 -17.24 -9.63
C THR A 80 1.11 -17.42 -8.17
N THR A 81 1.98 -17.15 -7.21
CA THR A 81 1.66 -17.17 -5.77
C THR A 81 0.67 -16.07 -5.43
N VAL A 82 0.84 -14.87 -5.99
CA VAL A 82 -0.11 -13.76 -5.82
C VAL A 82 -1.47 -14.14 -6.41
N SER A 83 -1.50 -14.62 -7.65
CA SER A 83 -2.74 -15.05 -8.34
C SER A 83 -3.53 -16.11 -7.54
N ARG A 84 -2.83 -17.12 -7.00
CA ARG A 84 -3.44 -18.15 -6.15
C ARG A 84 -4.02 -17.55 -4.86
N ASN A 85 -3.30 -16.63 -4.23
CA ASN A 85 -3.76 -15.97 -3.01
C ASN A 85 -4.95 -15.03 -3.24
N VAL A 86 -5.01 -14.33 -4.37
CA VAL A 86 -6.19 -13.54 -4.75
C VAL A 86 -7.42 -14.44 -4.87
N THR A 87 -7.29 -15.59 -5.53
CA THR A 87 -8.38 -16.57 -5.64
C THR A 87 -8.83 -17.06 -4.25
N ARG A 88 -7.90 -17.29 -3.34
CA ARG A 88 -8.21 -17.70 -1.96
C ARG A 88 -8.96 -16.60 -1.20
N LEU A 89 -8.45 -15.37 -1.21
CA LEU A 89 -9.10 -14.20 -0.59
C LEU A 89 -10.51 -13.99 -1.14
N TYR A 90 -10.68 -14.08 -2.46
CA TYR A 90 -12.00 -13.97 -3.08
C TYR A 90 -12.99 -15.02 -2.55
N LYS A 91 -12.54 -16.28 -2.38
CA LYS A 91 -13.40 -17.34 -1.81
C LYS A 91 -13.82 -17.02 -0.38
N GLU A 92 -12.91 -16.51 0.44
CA GLU A 92 -13.19 -16.10 1.82
C GLU A 92 -14.23 -14.97 1.86
N TYR A 93 -14.04 -13.92 1.06
CA TYR A 93 -15.02 -12.83 0.96
C TYR A 93 -16.36 -13.28 0.38
N LYS A 94 -16.35 -14.15 -0.63
CA LYS A 94 -17.56 -14.67 -1.27
C LYS A 94 -18.44 -15.41 -0.26
N LEU A 95 -17.86 -16.25 0.59
CA LEU A 95 -18.62 -16.93 1.65
C LEU A 95 -19.31 -15.95 2.59
N HIS A 96 -18.60 -14.89 2.98
CA HIS A 96 -19.18 -13.84 3.82
C HIS A 96 -20.31 -13.08 3.11
N LEU A 97 -20.14 -12.76 1.83
CA LEU A 97 -21.17 -12.07 1.04
C LEU A 97 -22.40 -12.92 0.79
N VAL A 98 -22.25 -14.24 0.55
CA VAL A 98 -23.39 -15.15 0.39
C VAL A 98 -24.27 -15.15 1.64
N ASN A 99 -23.66 -15.26 2.82
CA ASN A 99 -24.40 -15.20 4.08
C ASN A 99 -25.17 -13.87 4.25
N ILE A 100 -24.57 -12.74 3.87
CA ILE A 100 -25.24 -11.44 3.89
C ILE A 100 -26.42 -11.44 2.90
N CYS A 101 -26.21 -11.90 1.67
CA CYS A 101 -27.24 -11.93 0.64
C CYS A 101 -28.44 -12.80 1.03
N GLU A 102 -28.21 -13.95 1.68
CA GLU A 102 -29.28 -14.82 2.19
C GLU A 102 -30.13 -14.15 3.28
N GLN A 103 -29.56 -13.20 4.03
CA GLN A 103 -30.27 -12.42 5.05
C GLN A 103 -31.03 -11.22 4.48
N LEU A 104 -30.79 -10.84 3.23
CA LEU A 104 -31.44 -9.71 2.59
C LEU A 104 -32.72 -10.16 1.86
N ASN A 105 -33.86 -9.57 2.22
CA ASN A 105 -35.17 -9.87 1.60
C ASN A 105 -35.40 -9.17 0.25
N SER A 106 -34.46 -8.35 -0.22
CA SER A 106 -34.58 -7.66 -1.51
C SER A 106 -33.19 -7.37 -2.06
N PHE A 107 -33.03 -7.59 -3.36
CA PHE A 107 -31.80 -7.28 -4.08
C PHE A 107 -32.11 -6.50 -5.36
N CYS A 108 -31.16 -5.67 -5.78
CA CYS A 108 -31.17 -4.99 -7.07
C CYS A 108 -29.85 -5.31 -7.77
N LEU A 109 -29.93 -5.70 -9.05
CA LEU A 109 -28.76 -5.97 -9.88
C LEU A 109 -28.69 -4.88 -10.94
N VAL A 110 -27.58 -4.15 -10.97
CA VAL A 110 -27.25 -3.22 -12.04
C VAL A 110 -26.29 -3.92 -12.97
N VAL A 111 -26.71 -4.12 -14.22
CA VAL A 111 -25.87 -4.73 -15.25
C VAL A 111 -25.29 -3.61 -16.09
N ASP A 112 -23.97 -3.49 -16.09
CA ASP A 112 -23.24 -2.56 -16.95
C ASP A 112 -22.82 -3.26 -18.24
N GLN A 113 -23.14 -2.67 -19.39
CA GLN A 113 -22.78 -3.17 -20.71
C GLN A 113 -22.20 -2.02 -21.54
N TRP A 114 -20.92 -2.15 -21.91
CA TRP A 114 -20.29 -1.29 -22.91
C TRP A 114 -19.78 -2.13 -24.08
N LYS A 115 -19.68 -1.51 -25.25
CA LYS A 115 -19.03 -2.12 -26.43
C LYS A 115 -17.64 -1.53 -26.59
N GLU A 116 -16.63 -2.39 -26.60
CA GLU A 116 -15.28 -2.01 -26.99
C GLU A 116 -15.14 -2.06 -28.51
N SER A 117 -14.81 -0.91 -29.10
CA SER A 117 -14.49 -0.79 -30.52
C SER A 117 -12.98 -0.91 -30.67
N TYR A 118 -12.50 -2.01 -31.22
CA TYR A 118 -11.09 -2.12 -31.61
C TYR A 118 -10.95 -1.55 -33.03
N THR A 119 -10.23 -0.43 -33.18
CA THR A 119 -9.76 0.11 -34.47
C THR A 119 -8.38 -0.41 -34.81
#